data_AF-A0A1Z5KYY8-F1
#
_entry.id   AF-A0A1Z5KYY8-F1
#
_cell.length_a   1.000
_cell.length_b   1.000
_cell.length_c   1.000
_cell.angle_alpha   90.00
_cell.angle_beta   90.00
_cell.angle_gamma   90.00
#
_symmetry.space_group_name_H-M   'P 1'
#
loop_
_entity.id
_entity.type
_entity.pdbx_description
1 polymer ?
#
loop_
_entity_poly.entity_id
_entity_poly.type
_entity_poly.pdbx_seq_one_letter_code
_entity_poly.pdbx_strand_id
1 'polypeptide(L)'
;MDHTDDRKTLETFKQEVATFRKTRHENLVLFMGACMKPPKLAIITSLCRGMTLYTHIHLRKDKFNLNRISGIALQICQVGHLFEMHMTFV
;
A
#
# COMPACT_ATOMS: atom_id res chain seq x y z
N MET A 1 16.65 -23.24 18.28
CA MET A 1 15.29 -22.64 18.26
C MET A 1 15.56 -21.15 18.39
N ASP A 2 15.53 -20.28 17.39
CA ASP A 2 14.66 -20.12 16.23
C ASP A 2 15.41 -19.15 15.28
N HIS A 3 16.03 -19.64 14.20
CA HIS A 3 16.81 -18.80 13.27
C HIS A 3 16.36 -18.98 11.81
N THR A 4 15.43 -19.90 11.59
CA THR A 4 14.88 -20.26 10.30
C THR A 4 13.73 -19.33 9.91
N ASP A 5 13.02 -18.78 10.90
CA ASP A 5 11.88 -17.86 10.69
C ASP A 5 12.35 -16.47 10.23
N ASP A 6 13.45 -15.95 10.78
CA ASP A 6 14.03 -14.66 10.40
C ASP A 6 14.44 -14.60 8.93
N ARG A 7 15.04 -15.68 8.42
CA ARG A 7 15.49 -15.74 7.02
C ARG A 7 14.29 -15.82 6.08
N LYS A 8 13.26 -16.59 6.42
CA LYS A 8 12.04 -16.71 5.61
C LYS A 8 11.28 -15.38 5.61
N THR A 9 11.12 -14.76 6.77
CA THR A 9 10.51 -13.44 6.93
C THR A 9 11.26 -12.36 6.15
N LEU A 10 12.60 -12.39 6.16
CA LEU A 10 13.41 -11.47 5.37
C LEU A 10 13.21 -11.68 3.87
N GLU A 11 13.19 -12.93 3.38
CA GLU A 11 12.96 -13.23 1.96
C GLU A 11 11.54 -12.83 1.53
N THR A 12 10.52 -13.11 2.33
CA THR A 12 9.15 -12.65 2.08
C THR A 12 9.08 -11.11 2.04
N PHE A 13 9.73 -10.44 2.99
CA PHE A 13 9.83 -8.97 3.00
C PHE A 13 10.55 -8.44 1.75
N LYS A 14 11.63 -9.09 1.30
CA LYS A 14 12.31 -8.71 0.05
C LYS A 14 11.37 -8.77 -1.15
N GLN A 15 10.58 -9.84 -1.23
CA GLN A 15 9.70 -10.11 -2.35
C GLN A 15 8.52 -9.14 -2.38
N GLU A 16 7.92 -8.86 -1.22
CA GLU A 16 6.86 -7.85 -1.09
C GLU A 16 7.39 -6.44 -1.44
N VAL A 17 8.55 -6.05 -0.91
CA VAL A 17 9.18 -4.75 -1.21
C VAL A 17 9.52 -4.61 -2.70
N ALA A 18 10.00 -5.68 -3.35
CA ALA A 18 10.30 -5.67 -4.78
C ALA A 18 9.04 -5.42 -5.63
N THR A 19 7.89 -5.94 -5.18
CA THR A 19 6.59 -5.68 -5.81
C THR A 19 6.17 -4.22 -5.64
N PHE A 20 6.29 -3.65 -4.43
CA PHE A 20 5.95 -2.24 -4.16
C PHE A 20 6.82 -1.24 -4.95
N ARG A 21 8.04 -1.61 -5.31
CA ARG A 21 8.93 -0.74 -6.10
C ARG A 21 8.41 -0.51 -7.53
N LYS A 22 7.68 -1.46 -8.10
CA LYS A 22 7.24 -1.41 -9.51
C LYS A 22 5.97 -0.60 -9.72
N THR A 23 5.20 -0.32 -8.67
CA THR A 23 3.90 0.36 -8.76
C THR A 23 4.03 1.85 -8.40
N ARG A 24 3.98 2.72 -9.40
CA ARG A 24 3.89 4.18 -9.23
C ARG A 24 2.61 4.70 -9.86
N HIS A 25 1.73 5.26 -9.05
CA HIS A 25 0.44 5.78 -9.50
C HIS A 25 -0.05 6.91 -8.60
N GLU A 26 -0.79 7.85 -9.16
CA GLU A 26 -1.30 9.02 -8.43
C GLU A 26 -2.25 8.64 -7.28
N ASN A 27 -3.04 7.58 -7.46
CA ASN A 27 -3.94 7.03 -6.44
C ASN A 27 -3.27 5.99 -5.51
N LEU A 28 -1.95 5.81 -5.59
CA LEU A 28 -1.17 4.93 -4.72
C LEU A 28 -0.24 5.72 -3.82
N VAL A 29 -0.10 5.27 -2.56
CA VAL A 29 0.94 5.82 -1.68
C VAL A 29 2.31 5.52 -2.29
N LEU A 30 3.14 6.55 -2.42
CA LEU A 30 4.44 6.41 -3.06
C LEU A 30 5.38 5.62 -2.14
N PHE A 31 5.85 4.48 -2.61
CA PHE A 31 6.94 3.75 -1.98
C PHE A 31 8.27 4.50 -2.23
N MET A 32 8.96 4.87 -1.15
CA MET A 32 10.24 5.59 -1.20
C MET A 32 11.44 4.67 -0.97
N GLY A 33 11.28 3.64 -0.14
CA GLY A 33 12.36 2.70 0.14
C GLY A 33 11.99 1.72 1.26
N ALA A 34 12.91 0.82 1.57
CA ALA A 34 12.79 -0.08 2.72
C ALA A 34 14.15 -0.27 3.38
N CYS A 35 14.16 -0.35 4.72
CA CYS A 35 15.30 -0.82 5.48
C CYS A 35 15.19 -2.33 5.61
N MET A 36 16.21 -3.05 5.14
CA MET A 36 16.25 -4.52 5.13
C MET A 36 17.33 -5.06 6.06
N LYS A 37 17.83 -4.24 6.99
CA LYS A 37 18.89 -4.61 7.93
C LYS A 37 18.27 -5.21 9.20
N PRO A 38 18.45 -6.52 9.47
CA PRO A 38 17.98 -7.12 10.72
C PRO A 38 18.60 -6.42 11.94
N PRO A 39 17.90 -6.34 13.09
CA PRO A 39 16.58 -6.91 13.38
C PRO A 39 15.39 -5.99 13.03
N LYS A 40 15.64 -4.81 12.45
CA LYS A 40 14.59 -3.79 12.23
C LYS A 40 14.32 -3.61 10.74
N LEU A 41 13.30 -4.32 10.26
CA LEU A 41 12.73 -4.09 8.93
C LEU A 41 11.84 -2.86 8.97
N ALA A 42 11.91 -2.02 7.93
CA ALA A 42 11.06 -0.83 7.83
C ALA A 42 10.69 -0.54 6.37
N ILE A 43 9.49 -0.02 6.15
CA ILE A 43 9.03 0.49 4.85
C ILE A 43 8.88 1.99 4.96
N ILE A 44 9.38 2.71 3.96
CA ILE A 44 9.38 4.17 3.89
C ILE A 44 8.45 4.55 2.73
N THR A 45 7.40 5.32 3.04
CA THR A 45 6.43 5.80 2.06
C THR A 45 6.21 7.30 2.17
N SER A 46 5.57 7.90 1.17
CA SER A 46 5.06 9.26 1.28
C SER A 46 4.00 9.39 2.37
N LEU A 47 4.11 10.44 3.18
CA LEU A 47 3.07 10.79 4.14
C LEU A 47 1.79 11.25 3.42
N CYS A 48 0.71 10.52 3.60
CA CYS A 48 -0.63 10.96 3.17
C CYS A 48 -1.12 12.07 4.12
N ARG A 49 -1.37 13.26 3.57
CA ARG A 49 -1.95 14.37 4.35
C ARG A 49 -3.45 14.14 4.55
N GLY A 50 -3.95 14.38 5.76
CA GLY A 50 -5.37 14.28 6.09
C GLY A 50 -5.70 13.02 6.90
N MET A 51 -6.97 12.61 6.85
CA MET A 51 -7.49 11.46 7.60
C MET A 51 -7.80 10.30 6.65
N THR A 52 -7.84 9.09 7.22
CA THR A 52 -8.25 7.90 6.47
C THR A 52 -9.73 7.98 6.10
N LEU A 53 -10.11 7.30 5.01
CA LEU A 53 -11.52 7.16 4.63
C LEU A 53 -12.35 6.53 5.76
N TYR A 54 -11.75 5.59 6.51
CA TYR A 54 -12.38 5.00 7.69
C TYR A 54 -12.80 6.06 8.72
N THR A 55 -11.91 7.01 9.04
CA THR A 55 -12.21 8.10 9.97
C THR A 55 -13.38 8.95 9.48
N HIS A 56 -13.41 9.28 8.19
CA HIS A 56 -14.51 10.07 7.63
C HIS A 56 -15.86 9.33 7.67
N ILE A 57 -15.89 8.04 7.35
CA ILE A 57 -17.12 7.24 7.30
C ILE A 57 -17.63 6.87 8.70
N HIS A 58 -16.76 6.33 9.56
CA HIS A 58 -17.19 5.71 10.82
C HIS A 58 -17.08 6.64 12.03
N LEU A 59 -16.04 7.47 12.09
CA LEU A 59 -15.79 8.31 13.27
C LEU A 59 -16.46 9.68 13.15
N ARG A 60 -16.32 10.35 12.01
CA ARG A 60 -16.92 11.68 11.78
C ARG A 60 -18.32 11.59 11.20
N LYS A 61 -18.64 10.49 10.49
CA LYS A 61 -19.91 10.29 9.77
C LYS A 61 -20.19 11.43 8.79
N ASP A 62 -19.14 11.82 8.05
CA ASP A 62 -19.25 12.90 7.07
C ASP A 62 -20.23 12.51 5.96
N LYS A 63 -21.00 13.47 5.46
CA LYS A 63 -21.93 13.25 4.34
C LYS A 63 -21.15 13.34 3.02
N PHE A 64 -21.21 12.27 2.22
CA PHE A 64 -20.64 12.23 0.88
C PHE A 64 -21.75 12.35 -0.17
N ASN A 65 -21.55 13.20 -1.17
CA ASN A 65 -22.44 13.24 -2.34
C ASN A 65 -22.07 12.11 -3.33
N LEU A 66 -23.00 11.77 -4.23
CA LEU A 66 -22.82 10.67 -5.17
C LEU A 66 -21.58 10.83 -6.06
N ASN A 67 -21.29 12.05 -6.51
CA ASN A 67 -20.08 12.32 -7.32
C ASN A 67 -18.79 11.97 -6.57
N ARG A 68 -18.72 12.32 -5.28
CA ARG A 68 -17.56 12.03 -4.43
C ARG A 68 -17.44 10.53 -4.15
N ILE A 69 -18.56 9.84 -3.93
CA ILE A 69 -18.58 8.38 -3.76
C ILE A 69 -18.08 7.70 -5.03
N SER A 70 -18.62 8.07 -6.19
CA SER A 70 -18.21 7.51 -7.49
C SER A 70 -16.72 7.78 -7.78
N GLY A 71 -16.22 8.97 -7.46
CA GLY A 71 -14.80 9.30 -7.59
C GLY A 71 -13.91 8.39 -6.74
N ILE A 72 -14.24 8.24 -5.45
CA ILE A 72 -13.49 7.35 -4.54
C ILE A 72 -13.54 5.90 -5.04
N ALA A 73 -14.72 5.41 -5.44
CA ALA A 73 -14.88 4.06 -5.96
C ALA A 73 -14.03 3.83 -7.22
N LEU A 74 -14.05 4.78 -8.16
CA LEU A 74 -13.25 4.72 -9.38
C LEU A 74 -11.75 4.70 -9.08
N GLN A 75 -11.28 5.56 -8.17
CA GLN A 75 -9.88 5.60 -7.77
C GLN A 75 -9.42 4.25 -7.18
N ILE A 76 -10.27 3.61 -6.36
CA ILE A 76 -9.99 2.28 -5.80
C ILE A 76 -9.93 1.22 -6.91
N CYS A 77 -10.88 1.22 -7.85
CA CYS A 77 -10.90 0.28 -8.97
C CYS A 77 -9.66 0.42 -9.88
N GLN A 78 -9.24 1.65 -10.17
CA GLN A 78 -8.04 1.92 -10.98
C GLN A 78 -6.79 1.34 -10.34
N VAL A 79 -6.67 1.45 -9.00
CA VAL A 79 -5.57 0.86 -8.26
C VAL A 79 -5.60 -0.67 -8.33
N GLY A 80 -6.76 -1.28 -8.12
CA GLY A 80 -6.92 -2.74 -8.24
C GLY A 80 -6.49 -3.27 -9.60
N HIS A 81 -6.93 -2.61 -10.68
CA HIS A 81 -6.53 -2.97 -12.04
C HIS A 81 -5.03 -2.79 -12.28
N LEU A 82 -4.41 -1.74 -11.73
CA LEU A 82 -2.97 -1.54 -11.85
C LEU A 82 -2.18 -2.66 -11.17
N PHE A 83 -2.61 -3.11 -9.98
CA PHE A 83 -1.98 -4.24 -9.30
C PHE A 83 -2.12 -5.55 -10.07
N GLU A 84 -3.28 -5.79 -10.68
CA GLU A 84 -3.53 -6.97 -11.52
C GLU A 84 -2.67 -6.96 -12.78
N MET A 85 -2.57 -5.81 -13.46
CA MET A 85 -1.72 -5.65 -14.64
C MET A 85 -0.23 -5.80 -14.30
N HIS A 86 0.23 -5.29 -13.15
CA HIS A 86 1.63 -5.44 -12.74
C HIS A 86 1.97 -6.81 -12.12
N MET A 87 0.99 -7.56 -11.59
CA MET A 87 1.19 -8.95 -11.14
C MET A 87 1.16 -9.98 -12.26
N THR A 88 0.50 -9.68 -13.38
CA THR A 88 0.42 -10.63 -14.53
C THR A 88 1.73 -10.72 -15.34
N PHE A 89 2.74 -9.88 -15.08
CA PHE A 89 4.04 -9.89 -15.77
C PHE A 89 5.23 -10.41 -14.92
N VAL A 90 4.97 -11.19 -13.87
CA VAL A 90 6.01 -11.98 -13.18
C VAL A 90 5.75 -13.46 -13.36
#